data_AF-A0A518E4J8-F1
#
_entry.id   AF-A0A518E4J8-F1
#
_cell.length_a   1.000
_cell.length_b   1.000
_cell.length_c   1.000
_cell.angle_alpha   90.00
_cell.angle_beta   90.00
_cell.angle_gamma   90.00
#
_symmetry.space_group_name_H-M   'P 1'
#
loop_
_entity.id
_entity.type
_entity.pdbx_description
1 polymer ?
#
loop_
_entity_poly.entity_id
_entity_poly.type
_entity_poly.pdbx_seq_one_letter_code
_entity_poly.pdbx_strand_id
1 'polypeptide(L)'
;MGQIESRLDAIFGAAFNSGPAPEITVAAAEASLGLRFPPSYRQYLLRYGASLCSGFEIFGLPPVPDPGGQPQWSNTTESTLRLRPDGLPENSIQISHDGMDHGYFLQCSLSDTSFEGPVIEWGPTHGGGEIVAAGFLDFVEQQNRR
;
A
#
# COMPACT_ATOMS: atom_id res chain seq x y z
N MET A 1 -11.53 19.62 6.59
CA MET A 1 -11.13 19.03 5.29
C MET A 1 -9.63 18.82 5.38
N GLY A 2 -9.26 17.55 5.55
CA GLY A 2 -8.15 17.13 6.42
C GLY A 2 -6.80 17.11 5.73
N GLN A 3 -5.74 17.41 6.48
CA GLN A 3 -4.34 17.45 6.06
C GLN A 3 -3.88 16.22 5.22
N ILE A 4 -4.48 15.05 5.42
CA ILE A 4 -4.19 13.82 4.68
C ILE A 4 -4.57 13.98 3.19
N GLU A 5 -5.80 14.42 2.89
CA GLU A 5 -6.29 14.54 1.51
C GLU A 5 -5.42 15.46 0.68
N SER A 6 -5.02 16.61 1.23
CA SER A 6 -4.14 17.56 0.55
C SER A 6 -2.75 16.99 0.26
N ARG A 7 -2.21 16.16 1.18
CA ARG A 7 -0.91 15.51 0.99
C ARG A 7 -1.00 14.44 -0.09
N LEU A 8 -2.07 13.65 -0.09
CA LEU A 8 -2.33 12.66 -1.13
C LEU A 8 -2.50 13.31 -2.50
N ASP A 9 -3.28 14.39 -2.60
CA ASP A 9 -3.50 15.11 -3.86
C ASP A 9 -2.20 15.66 -4.45
N ALA A 10 -1.29 16.15 -3.61
CA ALA A 10 0.00 16.68 -4.05
C ALA A 10 0.90 15.61 -4.72
N ILE A 11 0.67 14.33 -4.44
CA ILE A 11 1.50 13.21 -4.92
C ILE A 11 0.77 12.44 -6.02
N PHE A 12 -0.48 12.05 -5.76
CA PHE A 12 -1.24 11.15 -6.62
C PHE A 12 -2.17 11.87 -7.59
N GLY A 13 -2.43 13.18 -7.40
CA GLY A 13 -3.34 13.94 -8.25
C GLY A 13 -2.93 14.01 -9.72
N ALA A 14 -1.63 13.90 -10.01
CA ALA A 14 -1.08 13.83 -11.37
C ALA A 14 -0.52 12.45 -11.74
N ALA A 15 -0.62 11.45 -10.86
CA ALA A 15 -0.15 10.10 -11.11
C ALA A 15 -1.08 9.33 -12.06
N PHE A 16 -0.56 8.25 -12.64
CA PHE A 16 -1.42 7.30 -13.36
C PHE A 16 -2.07 6.37 -12.33
N ASN A 17 -3.40 6.44 -12.19
CA ASN A 17 -4.14 5.78 -11.12
C ASN A 17 -5.12 4.74 -11.67
N SER A 18 -5.36 3.66 -10.93
CA SER A 18 -6.39 2.66 -11.27
C SER A 18 -7.81 3.19 -11.10
N GLY A 19 -7.96 4.27 -10.32
CA GLY A 19 -9.25 4.82 -9.91
C GLY A 19 -9.68 4.33 -8.53
N PRO A 20 -10.61 5.03 -7.88
CA PRO A 20 -11.00 4.80 -6.50
C PRO A 20 -11.52 3.38 -6.25
N ALA A 21 -11.01 2.73 -5.19
CA ALA A 21 -11.55 1.46 -4.72
C ALA A 21 -12.88 1.68 -3.97
N PRO A 22 -13.93 0.90 -4.25
CA PRO A 22 -15.16 0.96 -3.47
C PRO A 22 -14.92 0.63 -1.99
N GLU A 23 -15.64 1.31 -1.09
CA GLU A 23 -15.58 1.06 0.37
C GLU A 23 -15.76 -0.42 0.72
N ILE A 24 -16.68 -1.11 0.03
CA ILE A 24 -16.91 -2.54 0.22
C ILE A 24 -15.70 -3.40 -0.17
N THR A 25 -14.94 -3.00 -1.17
CA THR A 25 -13.70 -3.67 -1.60
C THR A 25 -12.61 -3.47 -0.56
N VAL A 26 -12.46 -2.24 -0.04
CA VAL A 26 -11.49 -1.94 1.03
C VAL A 26 -11.83 -2.72 2.30
N ALA A 27 -13.10 -2.72 2.72
CA ALA A 27 -13.54 -3.48 3.88
C ALA A 27 -13.36 -5.01 3.70
N ALA A 28 -13.59 -5.53 2.49
CA ALA A 28 -13.34 -6.93 2.18
C ALA A 28 -11.86 -7.30 2.25
N ALA A 29 -10.97 -6.42 1.80
CA ALA A 29 -9.52 -6.60 1.90
C ALA A 29 -9.03 -6.59 3.36
N GLU A 30 -9.53 -5.65 4.17
CA GLU A 30 -9.26 -5.63 5.61
C GLU A 30 -9.73 -6.92 6.30
N ALA A 31 -10.94 -7.38 5.97
CA ALA A 31 -11.51 -8.60 6.53
C ALA A 31 -10.74 -9.85 6.11
N SER A 32 -10.32 -9.96 4.84
CA SER A 32 -9.58 -11.12 4.33
C SER A 32 -8.18 -11.22 4.94
N LEU A 33 -7.56 -10.09 5.21
CA LEU A 33 -6.23 -10.03 5.83
C LEU A 33 -6.28 -10.11 7.36
N GLY A 34 -7.44 -9.88 7.97
CA GLY A 34 -7.62 -9.79 9.42
C GLY A 34 -7.01 -8.51 10.02
N LEU A 35 -6.98 -7.43 9.23
CA LEU A 35 -6.29 -6.18 9.56
C LEU A 35 -7.23 -4.97 9.50
N ARG A 36 -6.75 -3.86 10.05
CA ARG A 36 -7.26 -2.50 9.86
C ARG A 36 -6.18 -1.68 9.18
N PHE A 37 -6.50 -1.17 8.00
CA PHE A 37 -5.56 -0.37 7.23
C PHE A 37 -5.37 0.99 7.88
N PRO A 38 -4.14 1.52 7.87
CA PRO A 38 -3.86 2.89 8.26
C PRO A 38 -4.81 3.90 7.62
N PRO A 39 -5.32 4.90 8.38
CA PRO A 39 -6.27 5.88 7.85
C PRO A 39 -5.80 6.56 6.57
N SER A 40 -4.53 6.95 6.49
CA SER A 40 -3.98 7.56 5.30
C SER A 40 -3.91 6.62 4.09
N TYR A 41 -3.56 5.35 4.30
CA TYR A 41 -3.59 4.33 3.23
C TYR A 41 -5.02 4.01 2.80
N ARG A 42 -5.96 3.94 3.74
CA ARG A 42 -7.39 3.77 3.43
C ARG A 42 -7.90 4.91 2.55
N GLN A 43 -7.60 6.16 2.90
CA GLN A 43 -7.99 7.31 2.08
C GLN A 43 -7.35 7.28 0.69
N TYR A 44 -6.11 6.83 0.59
CA TYR A 44 -5.45 6.58 -0.69
C TYR A 44 -6.21 5.56 -1.53
N LEU A 45 -6.54 4.39 -0.99
CA LEU A 45 -7.28 3.34 -1.68
C LEU A 45 -8.64 3.85 -2.18
N LEU A 46 -9.39 4.52 -1.30
CA LEU A 46 -10.73 5.04 -1.61
C LEU A 46 -10.72 6.12 -2.69
N ARG A 47 -9.58 6.77 -2.94
CA ARG A 47 -9.49 7.90 -3.86
C ARG A 47 -8.75 7.58 -5.15
N TYR A 48 -7.68 6.79 -5.09
CA TYR A 48 -6.81 6.50 -6.23
C TYR A 48 -6.72 5.00 -6.56
N GLY A 49 -7.05 4.14 -5.59
CA GLY A 49 -7.04 2.67 -5.74
C GLY A 49 -5.63 2.11 -5.71
N ALA A 50 -4.89 2.25 -6.80
CA ALA A 50 -3.49 1.89 -7.02
C ALA A 50 -2.86 2.97 -7.93
N SER A 51 -1.54 3.17 -7.85
CA SER A 51 -0.89 4.29 -8.55
C SER A 51 0.49 3.92 -9.09
N LEU A 52 0.76 4.37 -10.30
CA LEU A 52 2.09 4.44 -10.89
C LEU A 52 2.52 5.91 -10.90
N CYS A 53 3.50 6.22 -10.06
CA CYS A 53 4.11 7.53 -9.94
C CYS A 53 5.41 7.58 -10.75
N SER A 54 5.99 8.78 -10.87
CA SER A 54 7.32 8.91 -11.47
C SER A 54 8.36 8.22 -10.58
N GLY A 55 8.88 7.08 -11.03
CA GLY A 55 9.97 6.36 -10.35
C GLY A 55 9.56 5.35 -9.28
N PHE A 56 8.26 5.25 -8.93
CA PHE A 56 7.78 4.24 -7.98
C PHE A 56 6.32 3.89 -8.24
N GLU A 57 5.90 2.73 -7.76
CA GLU A 57 4.50 2.31 -7.75
C GLU A 57 3.99 2.14 -6.32
N ILE A 58 2.68 2.35 -6.14
CA ILE A 58 1.98 2.07 -4.89
C ILE A 58 0.87 1.06 -5.18
N PHE A 59 0.95 -0.05 -4.46
CA PHE A 59 0.02 -1.16 -4.57
C PHE A 59 -1.31 -0.76 -3.97
N GLY A 60 -2.36 -1.37 -4.49
CA GLY A 60 -3.70 -0.94 -4.21
C GLY A 60 -4.74 -2.04 -4.30
N LEU A 61 -5.97 -1.60 -4.52
CA LEU A 61 -7.11 -2.48 -4.78
C LEU A 61 -7.71 -2.13 -6.15
N PRO A 62 -7.00 -2.47 -7.25
CA PRO A 62 -7.48 -2.18 -8.59
C PRO A 62 -8.76 -2.97 -8.89
N PRO A 63 -9.59 -2.48 -9.83
CA PRO A 63 -10.72 -3.26 -10.32
C PRO A 63 -10.24 -4.59 -10.92
N VAL A 64 -11.10 -5.61 -10.85
CA VAL A 64 -10.82 -6.91 -11.46
C VAL A 64 -10.60 -6.71 -12.97
N PRO A 65 -9.48 -7.18 -13.54
CA PRO A 65 -9.22 -7.02 -14.96
C PRO A 65 -10.24 -7.80 -15.79
N ASP A 66 -10.50 -7.32 -17.01
CA ASP A 66 -11.32 -8.05 -17.98
C ASP A 66 -10.74 -9.44 -18.25
N PRO A 67 -11.58 -10.46 -18.56
CA PRO A 67 -11.10 -11.80 -18.88
C PRO A 67 -10.06 -11.78 -20.01
N GLY A 68 -8.83 -12.21 -19.70
CA GLY A 68 -7.70 -12.23 -20.64
C GLY A 68 -6.82 -10.98 -20.64
N GLY A 69 -7.16 -9.95 -19.86
CA GLY A 69 -6.29 -8.81 -19.60
C GLY A 69 -5.17 -9.16 -18.64
N GLN A 70 -3.97 -8.65 -18.89
CA GLN A 70 -2.88 -8.72 -17.91
C GLN A 70 -3.15 -7.70 -16.79
N PRO A 71 -2.90 -8.06 -15.51
CA PRO A 71 -3.06 -7.10 -14.41
C PRO A 71 -2.08 -5.94 -14.61
N GLN A 72 -2.63 -4.74 -14.78
CA GLN A 72 -1.85 -3.50 -14.95
C GLN A 72 -1.39 -2.91 -13.62
N TRP A 73 -1.92 -3.43 -12.50
CA TRP A 73 -1.76 -2.87 -11.17
C TRP A 73 -1.47 -3.98 -10.18
N SER A 74 -0.61 -3.69 -9.20
CA SER A 74 -0.30 -4.60 -8.11
C SER A 74 -1.40 -4.57 -7.04
N ASN A 75 -2.02 -5.71 -6.79
CA ASN A 75 -3.02 -5.88 -5.74
C ASN A 75 -2.34 -6.13 -4.40
N THR A 76 -2.54 -5.24 -3.42
CA THR A 76 -1.91 -5.34 -2.09
C THR A 76 -2.32 -6.61 -1.35
N THR A 77 -3.57 -7.04 -1.47
CA THR A 77 -4.10 -8.22 -0.75
C THR A 77 -3.47 -9.49 -1.30
N GLU A 78 -3.48 -9.65 -2.63
CA GLU A 78 -2.92 -10.82 -3.29
C GLU A 78 -1.40 -10.90 -3.06
N SER A 79 -0.69 -9.77 -3.19
CA SER A 79 0.75 -9.71 -2.98
C SER A 79 1.12 -10.05 -1.53
N THR A 80 0.38 -9.52 -0.56
CA THR A 80 0.58 -9.82 0.86
C THR A 80 0.35 -11.30 1.16
N LEU A 81 -0.78 -11.87 0.71
CA LEU A 81 -1.09 -13.28 0.95
C LEU A 81 -0.08 -14.23 0.31
N ARG A 82 0.46 -13.87 -0.86
CA ARG A 82 1.49 -14.64 -1.55
C ARG A 82 2.79 -14.72 -0.76
N LEU A 83 3.18 -13.64 -0.08
CA LEU A 83 4.44 -13.53 0.64
C LEU A 83 4.36 -13.97 2.12
N ARG A 84 3.16 -14.04 2.71
CA ARG A 84 2.98 -14.49 4.11
C ARG A 84 3.67 -15.83 4.44
N PRO A 85 3.63 -16.87 3.59
CA PRO A 85 4.34 -18.13 3.85
C PRO A 85 5.86 -17.97 4.00
N ASP A 86 6.45 -16.90 3.46
CA ASP A 86 7.89 -16.64 3.50
C ASP A 86 8.32 -15.85 4.74
N GLY A 87 7.44 -15.72 5.74
CA GLY A 87 7.76 -15.16 7.05
C GLY A 87 7.58 -13.64 7.17
N LEU A 88 6.71 -13.05 6.36
CA LEU A 88 6.33 -11.64 6.54
C LEU A 88 5.79 -11.38 7.96
N PRO A 89 6.04 -10.18 8.53
CA PRO A 89 5.40 -9.77 9.76
C PRO A 89 3.87 -9.89 9.64
N GLU A 90 3.24 -10.62 10.57
CA GLU A 90 1.81 -11.01 10.50
C GLU A 90 0.85 -9.82 10.34
N ASN A 91 1.25 -8.66 10.85
CA ASN A 91 0.48 -7.43 10.83
C ASN A 91 0.90 -6.45 9.72
N SER A 92 1.47 -6.93 8.61
CA SER A 92 1.94 -6.06 7.52
C SER A 92 1.33 -6.40 6.17
N ILE A 93 1.22 -5.39 5.31
CA ILE A 93 0.77 -5.51 3.91
C ILE A 93 1.82 -4.95 2.97
N GLN A 94 2.01 -5.56 1.82
CA GLN A 94 2.93 -5.03 0.81
C GLN A 94 2.29 -3.83 0.10
N ILE A 95 2.98 -2.70 0.09
CA ILE A 95 2.51 -1.47 -0.55
C ILE A 95 3.38 -1.01 -1.72
N SER A 96 4.60 -1.56 -1.88
CA SER A 96 5.51 -1.22 -2.98
C SER A 96 6.68 -2.21 -3.05
N HIS A 97 7.53 -2.08 -4.07
CA HIS A 97 8.85 -2.70 -4.17
C HIS A 97 9.81 -1.84 -5.01
N ASP A 98 11.10 -2.08 -4.94
CA ASP A 98 12.11 -1.37 -5.74
C ASP A 98 12.33 -1.93 -7.16
N GLY A 99 11.61 -3.02 -7.51
CA GLY A 99 11.77 -3.72 -8.78
C GLY A 99 12.94 -4.71 -8.81
N MET A 100 13.61 -4.89 -7.68
CA MET A 100 14.63 -5.91 -7.44
C MET A 100 14.16 -6.80 -6.27
N ASP A 101 15.00 -6.98 -5.24
CA ASP A 101 14.75 -7.91 -4.15
C ASP A 101 14.19 -7.22 -2.88
N HIS A 102 13.84 -5.93 -2.93
CA HIS A 102 13.33 -5.19 -1.78
C HIS A 102 11.84 -4.85 -1.90
N GLY A 103 11.06 -5.31 -0.92
CA GLY A 103 9.66 -4.95 -0.75
C GLY A 103 9.45 -3.95 0.38
N TYR A 104 8.41 -3.12 0.24
CA TYR A 104 8.00 -2.17 1.29
C TYR A 104 6.65 -2.58 1.86
N PHE A 105 6.59 -2.71 3.18
CA PHE A 105 5.48 -3.29 3.92
C PHE A 105 4.94 -2.29 4.94
N LEU A 106 3.66 -1.96 4.85
CA LEU A 106 2.99 -1.09 5.81
C LEU A 106 2.47 -1.93 6.98
N GLN A 107 2.84 -1.57 8.20
CA GLN A 107 2.25 -2.19 9.38
C GLN A 107 0.83 -1.68 9.60
N CYS A 108 -0.07 -2.62 9.86
CA CYS A 108 -1.48 -2.41 10.10
C CYS A 108 -1.81 -2.78 11.54
N SER A 109 -2.96 -2.29 12.02
CA SER A 109 -3.49 -2.73 13.31
C SER A 109 -4.38 -3.94 13.15
N LEU A 110 -4.57 -4.72 14.22
CA LEU A 110 -5.60 -5.76 14.28
C LEU A 110 -6.99 -5.15 14.59
N SER A 111 -7.04 -4.00 15.27
CA SER A 111 -8.29 -3.45 15.79
C SER A 111 -8.34 -1.92 15.90
N ASP A 112 -7.21 -1.25 16.02
CA ASP A 112 -7.13 0.21 16.14
C ASP A 112 -7.25 0.88 14.78
N THR A 113 -8.37 1.57 14.56
CA THR A 113 -8.68 2.27 13.31
C THR A 113 -7.97 3.63 13.17
N SER A 114 -7.19 4.06 14.17
CA SER A 114 -6.43 5.31 14.15
C SER A 114 -4.92 5.12 13.96
N PHE A 115 -4.47 3.87 13.97
CA PHE A 115 -3.06 3.51 13.86
C PHE A 115 -2.54 3.70 12.43
N GLU A 116 -1.55 4.59 12.25
CA GLU A 116 -0.94 4.84 10.94
C GLU A 116 0.15 3.83 10.55
N GLY A 117 0.84 3.24 11.54
CA GLY A 117 1.85 2.19 11.39
C GLY A 117 3.08 2.54 10.53
N PRO A 118 4.30 2.12 10.92
CA PRO A 118 5.49 2.38 10.11
C PRO A 118 5.50 1.57 8.81
N VAL A 119 6.30 2.04 7.85
CA VAL A 119 6.67 1.27 6.66
C VAL A 119 8.03 0.61 6.90
N ILE A 120 8.07 -0.70 6.67
CA ILE A 120 9.23 -1.57 6.83
C ILE A 120 9.71 -2.00 5.45
N GLU A 121 11.00 -1.85 5.19
CA GLU A 121 11.65 -2.45 4.04
C GLU A 121 12.12 -3.86 4.38
N TRP A 122 11.83 -4.83 3.51
CA TRP A 122 12.23 -6.22 3.66
C TRP A 122 12.91 -6.74 2.40
N GLY A 123 14.08 -7.36 2.56
CA GLY A 123 14.88 -7.90 1.47
C GLY A 123 16.13 -8.65 1.97
N PRO A 124 16.92 -9.28 1.08
CA PRO A 124 18.03 -10.17 1.44
C PRO A 124 19.11 -9.52 2.32
N THR A 125 19.28 -8.20 2.19
CA THR A 125 20.29 -7.40 2.91
C THR A 125 19.81 -6.88 4.26
N HIS A 126 18.50 -6.89 4.54
CA HIS A 126 17.92 -6.27 5.75
C HIS A 126 17.39 -7.27 6.81
N GLY A 127 17.66 -8.58 6.66
CA GLY A 127 17.75 -9.59 7.74
C GLY A 127 16.67 -9.65 8.85
N GLY A 128 15.51 -9.02 8.69
CA GLY A 128 14.55 -8.80 9.78
C GLY A 128 13.69 -7.53 9.65
N GLY A 129 13.92 -6.72 8.62
CA GLY A 129 13.09 -5.57 8.26
C GLY A 129 13.56 -4.27 8.91
N GLU A 130 13.79 -3.22 8.11
CA GLU A 130 14.18 -1.89 8.60
C GLU A 130 13.00 -0.92 8.49
N ILE A 131 12.74 -0.14 9.54
CA ILE A 131 11.74 0.94 9.47
C ILE A 131 12.31 2.08 8.61
N VAL A 132 11.69 2.33 7.46
CA VAL A 132 12.12 3.38 6.50
C VAL A 132 11.22 4.61 6.53
N ALA A 133 10.01 4.50 7.07
CA ALA A 133 9.12 5.65 7.29
C ALA A 133 8.21 5.43 8.49
N ALA A 134 7.77 6.52 9.12
CA ALA A 134 6.87 6.48 10.28
C ALA A 134 5.41 6.17 9.91
N GLY A 135 5.06 6.29 8.63
CA GLY A 135 3.71 6.09 8.11
C GLY A 135 3.66 6.09 6.59
N PHE A 136 2.51 5.72 6.04
CA PHE A 136 2.29 5.67 4.58
C PHE A 136 2.57 7.03 3.91
N LEU A 137 2.04 8.13 4.45
CA LEU A 137 2.25 9.47 3.88
C LEU A 137 3.73 9.86 3.84
N ASP A 138 4.47 9.59 4.92
CA ASP A 138 5.88 9.95 5.00
C ASP A 138 6.70 9.12 4.01
N PHE A 139 6.33 7.84 3.79
CA PHE A 139 6.96 7.00 2.78
C PHE A 139 6.75 7.56 1.38
N VAL A 140 5.52 7.84 0.98
CA VAL A 140 5.24 8.30 -0.40
C VAL A 140 5.77 9.70 -0.68
N GLU A 141 5.85 10.57 0.33
CA GLU A 141 6.53 11.86 0.21
C GLU A 141 8.03 11.73 0.03
N GLN A 142 8.67 10.76 0.70
CA GLN A 142 10.08 10.48 0.48
C GLN A 142 10.34 9.95 -0.92
N GLN A 143 9.51 9.03 -1.43
CA GLN A 143 9.66 8.50 -2.78
C GLN A 143 9.48 9.61 -3.84
N ASN A 144 8.49 10.49 -3.66
CA ASN A 144 8.23 11.58 -4.61
C ASN A 144 9.31 12.67 -4.65
N ARG A 145 10.28 12.66 -3.73
CA ARG A 145 11.42 13.62 -3.70
C ARG A 145 12.70 13.06 -4.31
N ARG A 146 12.73 11.77 -4.65
CA ARG A 146 13.86 11.11 -5.29
C ARG A 146 13.85 11.39 -6.80
#